data_AF-A0A9J6FEN6-F1
#
_entry.id   AF-A0A9J6FEN6-F1
#
_cell.length_a   1.000
_cell.length_b   1.000
_cell.length_c   1.000
_cell.angle_alpha   90.00
_cell.angle_beta   90.00
_cell.angle_gamma   90.00
#
_symmetry.space_group_name_H-M   'P 1'
#
loop_
_entity.id
_entity.type
_entity.pdbx_description
1 polymer ?
#
loop_
_entity_poly.entity_id
_entity_poly.type
_entity_poly.pdbx_seq_one_letter_code
_entity_poly.pdbx_strand_id
1 'polypeptide(L)'
;MLGLVKGDVVTVLSKAGQEKGWWKGQIQERPSPLPVARPALGCPLVQALCWLACLLVAAGCPAPSSTAARYAPTWESLDSRPLPAWFDEAKVGLFLHWGVFSVPSYTSEWFWWYWQGWSEPRNPDPAKFMAKNYPPDFTYAAFAKDFTCEFFDPEEWAQIFQESGAR
;
A
#
# COMPACT_ATOMS: atom_id res chain seq x y z
N MET A 1 -1.50 11.54 16.96
CA MET A 1 -0.15 10.97 16.80
C MET A 1 -0.14 9.56 17.38
N LEU A 2 -0.36 8.54 16.55
CA LEU A 2 -0.36 7.13 16.96
C LEU A 2 1.07 6.58 16.80
N GLY A 3 1.88 6.69 17.85
CA GLY A 3 3.20 6.05 17.90
C GLY A 3 3.06 4.66 18.53
N LEU A 4 3.71 3.65 17.94
CA LEU A 4 3.81 2.33 18.57
C LEU A 4 4.53 2.47 19.92
N VAL A 5 3.89 1.95 20.97
CA VAL A 5 4.38 1.98 22.34
C VAL A 5 4.77 0.58 22.81
N LYS A 6 5.62 0.53 23.85
CA LYS A 6 5.99 -0.71 24.52
C LYS A 6 4.72 -1.42 25.00
N GLY A 7 4.48 -2.64 24.52
CA GLY A 7 3.26 -3.39 24.82
C GLY A 7 2.36 -3.66 23.62
N ASP A 8 2.54 -2.94 22.52
CA ASP A 8 1.73 -3.15 21.32
C ASP A 8 2.02 -4.51 20.68
N VAL A 9 0.94 -5.20 20.30
CA VAL A 9 0.99 -6.48 19.60
C VAL A 9 1.02 -6.20 18.12
N VAL A 10 2.16 -6.51 17.48
CA VAL A 10 2.34 -6.33 16.04
C VAL A 10 2.49 -7.69 15.37
N THR A 11 1.92 -7.81 14.17
CA THR A 11 2.11 -8.97 13.30
C THR A 11 3.05 -8.55 12.17
N VAL A 12 4.23 -9.18 12.12
CA VAL A 12 5.26 -8.85 11.13
C VAL A 12 5.45 -10.05 10.21
N LEU A 13 5.40 -9.79 8.91
CA LEU A 13 5.79 -10.75 7.88
C LEU A 13 7.21 -10.40 7.43
N SER A 14 8.20 -11.17 7.87
CA SER A 14 9.59 -10.97 7.44
C SER A 14 10.11 -12.15 6.62
N LYS A 15 10.64 -11.84 5.44
CA LYS A 15 11.42 -12.78 4.61
C LYS A 15 12.93 -12.68 4.92
N ALA A 16 13.36 -11.65 5.65
CA ALA A 16 14.75 -11.38 6.02
C ALA A 16 14.90 -11.37 7.55
N GLY A 17 15.28 -12.51 8.10
CA GLY A 17 15.51 -12.75 9.52
C GLY A 17 15.98 -14.20 9.71
N GLN A 18 16.57 -14.52 10.87
CA GLN A 18 17.00 -15.90 11.15
C GLN A 18 15.82 -16.88 11.15
N GLU A 19 14.60 -16.40 11.43
CA GLU A 19 13.39 -17.21 11.40
C GLU A 19 12.36 -16.63 10.41
N LYS A 20 12.13 -17.35 9.32
CA LYS A 20 11.19 -16.96 8.25
C LYS A 20 9.77 -17.36 8.64
N GLY A 21 8.79 -16.46 8.52
CA GLY A 21 7.38 -16.82 8.76
C GLY A 21 6.53 -15.72 9.39
N TRP A 22 5.39 -16.13 9.95
CA TRP A 22 4.44 -15.27 10.66
C TRP A 22 4.85 -15.11 12.12
N TRP A 23 5.05 -13.86 12.54
CA TRP A 23 5.45 -13.53 13.91
C TRP A 23 4.41 -12.65 14.57
N LYS A 24 3.91 -13.10 15.72
CA LYS A 24 3.13 -12.28 16.65
C LYS A 24 3.99 -12.03 17.89
N GLY A 25 4.40 -10.79 18.09
CA GLY A 25 5.32 -10.41 19.16
C GLY A 25 4.97 -9.06 19.78
N GLN A 26 5.46 -8.84 20.99
CA GLN A 26 5.29 -7.59 21.72
C GLN A 26 6.57 -6.75 21.59
N ILE A 27 6.43 -5.47 21.23
CA ILE A 27 7.57 -4.57 21.09
C ILE A 27 8.21 -4.34 22.46
N GLN A 28 9.47 -4.78 22.61
CA GLN A 28 10.23 -4.66 23.87
C GLN A 28 10.88 -3.27 24.00
N GLU A 29 11.38 -2.71 22.89
CA GLU A 29 12.05 -1.41 22.83
C GLU A 29 11.67 -0.64 21.57
N ARG A 30 11.72 0.70 21.65
CA ARG A 30 11.37 1.61 20.55
C ARG A 30 12.43 1.53 19.44
N PRO A 31 12.08 1.25 18.17
CA PRO A 31 13.02 1.31 17.06
C PRO A 31 13.56 2.74 16.89
N SER A 32 14.87 2.90 16.81
CA SER A 32 15.49 4.18 16.44
C SER A 32 15.22 4.48 14.96
N PRO A 33 14.90 5.73 14.59
CA PRO A 33 14.76 6.10 13.18
C PRO A 33 16.09 5.89 12.45
N LEU A 34 16.03 5.22 11.29
CA LEU A 34 17.18 5.06 10.41
C LEU A 34 17.54 6.41 9.77
N PRO A 35 18.83 6.71 9.57
CA PRO A 35 19.25 7.97 8.95
C PRO A 35 18.81 8.02 7.48
N VAL A 36 17.95 8.97 7.16
CA VAL A 36 17.58 9.32 5.77
C VAL A 36 18.57 10.38 5.27
N ALA A 37 19.44 10.01 4.34
CA ALA A 37 20.27 10.98 3.63
C ALA A 37 19.42 11.70 2.56
N ARG A 38 19.26 13.03 2.71
CA ARG A 38 18.70 13.90 1.66
C ARG A 38 19.84 14.46 0.81
N PRO A 39 19.82 14.34 -0.54
CA PRO A 39 20.70 15.15 -1.37
C PRO A 39 20.18 16.59 -1.43
N ALA A 40 21.05 17.56 -1.15
CA ALA A 40 20.78 18.97 -1.31
C ALA A 40 20.88 19.37 -2.79
N LEU A 41 19.78 19.83 -3.38
CA LEU A 41 19.76 20.46 -4.71
C LEU A 41 19.69 21.97 -4.53
N GLY A 42 20.71 22.68 -5.00
CA GLY A 42 20.74 24.13 -4.95
C GLY A 42 21.99 24.73 -5.61
N CYS A 43 22.07 24.67 -6.95
CA CYS A 43 23.02 25.51 -7.69
C CYS A 43 22.40 25.99 -9.02
N PRO A 44 21.90 27.24 -9.08
CA PRO A 44 21.17 27.77 -10.25
C PRO A 44 22.04 28.02 -11.49
N LEU A 45 23.36 27.88 -11.39
CA LEU A 45 24.29 28.03 -12.51
C LEU A 45 24.44 26.75 -13.37
N VAL A 46 24.02 25.59 -12.87
CA VAL A 46 24.11 24.31 -13.61
C VAL A 46 22.91 24.13 -14.55
N GLN A 47 21.80 24.82 -14.33
CA GLN A 47 20.59 24.72 -15.17
C GLN A 47 20.73 25.44 -16.52
N ALA A 48 21.47 26.55 -16.59
CA ALA A 48 21.55 27.37 -17.81
C ALA A 48 22.39 26.73 -18.94
N LEU A 49 23.40 25.93 -18.60
CA LEU A 49 24.27 25.26 -19.60
C LEU A 49 23.60 24.02 -20.23
N CYS A 50 22.64 23.39 -19.54
CA CYS A 50 21.90 22.24 -20.08
C CYS A 50 20.92 22.62 -21.19
N TRP A 51 20.37 23.85 -21.18
CA TRP A 51 19.40 24.27 -22.20
C TRP A 51 20.03 24.53 -23.58
N LEU A 52 21.28 24.99 -23.65
CA LEU A 52 21.97 25.19 -24.93
C LEU A 52 22.46 23.87 -25.56
N ALA A 53 22.78 22.85 -24.75
CA ALA A 53 23.19 21.54 -25.26
C ALA A 53 22.00 20.75 -25.85
N CYS A 54 20.79 20.93 -25.31
CA CYS A 54 19.58 20.26 -25.84
C CYS A 54 19.18 20.73 -27.25
N LEU A 55 19.51 21.96 -27.64
CA LEU A 55 19.16 22.50 -28.96
C LEU A 55 20.02 21.92 -30.11
N LEU A 56 21.20 21.38 -29.83
CA LEU A 56 22.06 20.76 -30.84
C LEU A 56 21.81 19.26 -31.05
N VAL A 57 21.03 18.60 -30.18
CA VAL A 57 20.73 17.16 -30.28
C VAL A 57 19.42 16.88 -31.06
N ALA A 58 18.63 17.92 -31.37
CA ALA A 58 17.33 17.77 -32.05
C ALA A 58 17.42 17.34 -33.54
N ALA A 59 18.59 17.41 -34.18
CA ALA A 59 18.74 17.10 -35.60
C ALA A 59 18.94 15.60 -35.93
N GLY A 60 18.98 14.72 -34.90
CA GLY A 60 19.33 13.31 -35.07
C GLY A 60 18.34 12.30 -34.50
N CYS A 61 17.12 12.69 -34.13
CA CYS A 61 16.15 11.75 -33.53
C CYS A 61 15.66 10.73 -34.57
N PRO A 62 16.03 9.43 -34.48
CA PRO A 62 15.35 8.41 -35.25
C PRO A 62 13.89 8.32 -34.75
N ALA A 63 12.96 8.10 -35.69
CA ALA A 63 11.54 7.92 -35.41
C ALA A 63 11.32 6.87 -34.30
N PRO A 64 10.27 7.01 -33.46
CA PRO A 64 9.96 6.02 -32.43
C PRO A 64 9.70 4.67 -33.10
N SER A 65 10.66 3.76 -32.95
CA SER A 65 10.47 2.36 -33.31
C SER A 65 9.31 1.83 -32.48
N SER A 66 8.31 1.24 -33.14
CA SER A 66 7.18 0.60 -32.46
C SER A 66 7.74 -0.33 -31.39
N THR A 67 7.44 -0.04 -30.13
CA THR A 67 7.80 -0.90 -29.01
C THR A 67 7.08 -2.23 -29.17
N ALA A 68 7.75 -3.19 -29.82
CA ALA A 68 7.32 -4.58 -29.76
C ALA A 68 7.08 -4.94 -28.29
N ALA A 69 5.95 -5.60 -28.01
CA ALA A 69 5.62 -6.03 -26.66
C ALA A 69 6.81 -6.82 -26.10
N ARG A 70 7.39 -6.35 -24.99
CA ARG A 70 8.58 -6.92 -24.36
C ARG A 70 8.41 -8.39 -23.96
N TYR A 71 7.17 -8.85 -23.83
CA TYR A 71 6.79 -10.22 -23.46
C TYR A 71 5.64 -10.71 -24.36
N ALA A 72 5.68 -11.98 -24.73
CA ALA A 72 4.59 -12.69 -25.38
C ALA A 72 3.57 -13.20 -24.35
N PRO A 73 2.30 -13.43 -24.69
CA PRO A 73 1.27 -13.97 -23.78
C PRO A 73 1.41 -15.49 -23.61
N THR A 74 2.63 -15.97 -23.36
CA THR A 74 2.93 -17.37 -23.03
C THR A 74 3.62 -17.45 -21.68
N TRP A 75 3.47 -18.57 -20.97
CA TRP A 75 4.07 -18.75 -19.65
C TRP A 75 5.60 -18.63 -19.70
N GLU A 76 6.24 -19.20 -20.73
CA GLU A 76 7.69 -19.16 -20.90
C GLU A 76 8.22 -17.72 -21.01
N SER A 77 7.47 -16.85 -21.70
CA SER A 77 7.85 -15.44 -21.83
C SER A 77 7.56 -14.65 -20.55
N LEU A 78 6.46 -14.93 -19.85
CA LEU A 78 6.12 -14.24 -18.61
C LEU A 78 7.02 -14.67 -17.44
N ASP A 79 7.44 -15.93 -17.37
CA ASP A 79 8.32 -16.41 -16.30
C ASP A 79 9.78 -15.98 -16.49
N SER A 80 10.15 -15.56 -17.71
CA SER A 80 11.46 -14.97 -17.98
C SER A 80 11.62 -13.54 -17.43
N ARG A 81 10.61 -12.97 -16.77
CA ARG A 81 10.68 -11.63 -16.16
C ARG A 81 11.62 -11.65 -14.95
N PRO A 82 12.72 -10.87 -14.97
CA PRO A 82 13.58 -10.79 -13.79
C PRO A 82 12.85 -10.08 -12.65
N LEU A 83 13.11 -10.51 -11.41
CA LEU A 83 12.66 -9.80 -10.23
C LEU A 83 13.32 -8.41 -10.20
N PRO A 84 12.55 -7.30 -10.15
CA PRO A 84 13.15 -5.97 -10.08
C PRO A 84 13.98 -5.81 -8.80
N ALA A 85 15.18 -5.25 -8.93
CA ALA A 85 16.11 -5.08 -7.80
C ALA A 85 15.48 -4.31 -6.64
N TRP A 86 14.73 -3.25 -6.92
CA TRP A 86 14.05 -2.45 -5.88
C TRP A 86 13.07 -3.28 -5.03
N PHE A 87 12.39 -4.26 -5.63
CA PHE A 87 11.42 -5.10 -4.91
C PHE A 87 12.14 -6.14 -4.05
N ASP A 88 13.24 -6.70 -4.56
CA ASP A 88 14.07 -7.56 -3.73
C ASP A 88 14.66 -6.76 -2.57
N GLU A 89 15.18 -5.56 -2.81
CA GLU A 89 15.83 -4.70 -1.80
C GLU A 89 14.87 -4.12 -0.74
N ALA A 90 13.59 -3.93 -1.05
CA ALA A 90 12.61 -3.31 -0.14
C ALA A 90 12.39 -4.10 1.16
N LYS A 91 12.35 -5.44 1.08
CA LYS A 91 12.16 -6.43 2.17
C LYS A 91 10.86 -6.32 2.99
N VAL A 92 10.34 -5.13 3.28
CA VAL A 92 9.14 -4.85 4.09
C VAL A 92 8.28 -3.82 3.37
N GLY A 93 7.00 -4.14 3.18
CA GLY A 93 5.98 -3.24 2.63
C GLY A 93 4.72 -3.24 3.49
N LEU A 94 3.86 -2.24 3.28
CA LEU A 94 2.56 -2.12 3.93
C LEU A 94 1.44 -2.30 2.91
N PHE A 95 0.35 -2.94 3.35
CA PHE A 95 -0.87 -3.09 2.56
C PHE A 95 -2.10 -2.80 3.43
N LEU A 96 -3.13 -2.19 2.83
CA LEU A 96 -4.29 -1.68 3.55
C LEU A 96 -5.56 -2.24 2.93
N HIS A 97 -6.39 -2.87 3.76
CA HIS A 97 -7.75 -3.24 3.40
C HIS A 97 -8.68 -2.10 3.82
N TRP A 98 -8.92 -1.18 2.89
CA TRP A 98 -9.78 -0.02 3.13
C TRP A 98 -10.69 0.21 1.93
N GLY A 99 -11.99 0.32 2.19
CA GLY A 99 -13.00 0.46 1.14
C GLY A 99 -14.40 0.56 1.72
N VAL A 100 -15.42 0.34 0.88
CA VAL A 100 -16.83 0.44 1.26
C VAL A 100 -17.20 -0.51 2.41
N PHE A 101 -16.56 -1.68 2.50
CA PHE A 101 -16.72 -2.60 3.64
C PHE A 101 -16.29 -2.00 4.98
N SER A 102 -15.44 -0.97 5.00
CA SER A 102 -14.99 -0.29 6.21
C SER A 102 -16.06 0.64 6.80
N VAL A 103 -17.06 1.06 6.01
CA VAL A 103 -18.14 1.96 6.46
C VAL A 103 -18.91 1.40 7.66
N PRO A 104 -19.45 0.16 7.63
CA PRO A 104 -20.13 -0.40 8.80
C PRO A 104 -19.18 -0.66 9.98
N SER A 105 -17.86 -0.70 9.75
CA SER A 105 -16.83 -0.95 10.79
C SER A 105 -17.16 -2.17 11.66
N TYR A 106 -17.65 -3.25 11.02
CA TYR A 106 -18.16 -4.43 11.70
C TYR A 106 -17.59 -5.70 11.06
N THR A 107 -17.23 -6.68 11.89
CA THR A 107 -16.57 -7.95 11.54
C THR A 107 -15.25 -7.82 10.77
N SER A 108 -15.27 -7.76 9.43
CA SER A 108 -14.09 -7.75 8.56
C SER A 108 -14.42 -7.25 7.15
N GLU A 109 -13.44 -7.26 6.25
CA GLU A 109 -13.62 -6.95 4.82
C GLU A 109 -14.60 -7.91 4.11
N TRP A 110 -14.84 -9.09 4.68
CA TRP A 110 -15.81 -10.08 4.19
C TRP A 110 -17.24 -9.79 4.63
N PHE A 111 -17.49 -8.66 5.27
CA PHE A 111 -18.79 -8.25 5.81
C PHE A 111 -19.98 -8.61 4.91
N TRP A 112 -19.87 -8.33 3.60
CA TRP A 112 -20.93 -8.62 2.63
C TRP A 112 -21.34 -10.09 2.65
N TRP A 113 -20.38 -11.00 2.56
CA TRP A 113 -20.68 -12.43 2.52
C TRP A 113 -21.28 -12.94 3.82
N TYR A 114 -20.78 -12.45 4.96
CA TYR A 114 -21.32 -12.82 6.26
C TYR A 114 -22.75 -12.30 6.43
N TRP A 115 -23.04 -11.10 5.91
CA TRP A 115 -24.40 -10.57 5.88
C TRP A 115 -25.32 -11.38 4.96
N GLN A 116 -24.81 -11.92 3.85
CA GLN A 116 -25.54 -12.85 2.99
C GLN A 116 -25.72 -14.27 3.58
N GLY A 117 -25.30 -14.50 4.83
CA GLY A 117 -25.53 -15.75 5.55
C GLY A 117 -24.36 -16.73 5.53
N TRP A 118 -23.19 -16.34 5.00
CA TRP A 118 -21.98 -17.13 5.23
C TRP A 118 -21.66 -17.12 6.73
N SER A 119 -21.85 -18.26 7.38
CA SER A 119 -21.69 -18.38 8.83
C SER A 119 -20.27 -18.83 9.18
N GLU A 120 -19.58 -18.01 9.95
CA GLU A 120 -18.33 -18.37 10.61
C GLU A 120 -18.60 -18.48 12.12
N PRO A 121 -18.37 -19.62 12.80
CA PRO A 121 -18.81 -19.87 14.18
C PRO A 121 -18.33 -18.86 15.22
N ARG A 122 -17.33 -18.04 14.88
CA ARG A 122 -16.69 -17.07 15.78
C ARG A 122 -17.03 -15.61 15.45
N ASN A 123 -17.77 -15.33 14.38
CA ASN A 123 -18.05 -13.95 13.98
C ASN A 123 -19.37 -13.42 14.56
N PRO A 124 -19.39 -12.13 14.97
CA PRO A 124 -20.64 -11.43 15.29
C PRO A 124 -21.63 -11.46 14.12
N ASP A 125 -22.92 -11.60 14.41
CA ASP A 125 -24.02 -11.75 13.43
C ASP A 125 -24.28 -10.43 12.67
N PRO A 126 -23.88 -10.32 11.38
CA PRO A 126 -24.02 -9.07 10.64
C PRO A 126 -25.48 -8.77 10.27
N ALA A 127 -26.33 -9.78 10.13
CA ALA A 127 -27.74 -9.57 9.83
C ALA A 127 -28.45 -8.86 10.98
N LYS A 128 -28.16 -9.25 12.23
CA LYS A 128 -28.65 -8.53 13.41
C LYS A 128 -28.10 -7.11 13.51
N PHE A 129 -26.81 -6.92 13.21
CA PHE A 129 -26.22 -5.59 13.16
C PHE A 129 -26.92 -4.70 12.12
N MET A 130 -27.17 -5.22 10.93
CA MET A 130 -27.84 -4.46 9.87
C MET A 130 -29.28 -4.11 10.23
N ALA A 131 -30.06 -5.07 10.73
CA ALA A 131 -31.44 -4.83 11.17
C ALA A 131 -31.56 -3.80 12.30
N LYS A 132 -30.51 -3.67 13.14
CA LYS A 132 -30.48 -2.72 14.25
C LYS A 132 -30.09 -1.29 13.82
N ASN A 133 -29.17 -1.16 12.87
CA ASN A 133 -28.51 0.12 12.59
C ASN A 133 -28.90 0.74 11.24
N TYR A 134 -29.51 -0.02 10.33
CA TYR A 134 -29.84 0.43 8.98
C TYR A 134 -31.31 0.15 8.62
N PRO A 135 -31.91 0.92 7.68
CA PRO A 135 -33.26 0.66 7.18
C PRO A 135 -33.44 -0.75 6.60
N PRO A 136 -34.67 -1.31 6.61
CA PRO A 136 -34.94 -2.68 6.16
C PRO A 136 -34.56 -2.95 4.69
N ASP A 137 -34.60 -1.94 3.83
CA ASP A 137 -34.25 -2.06 2.40
C ASP A 137 -32.81 -1.57 2.08
N PHE A 138 -31.95 -1.45 3.10
CA PHE A 138 -30.58 -1.02 2.91
C PHE A 138 -29.79 -2.05 2.09
N THR A 139 -29.05 -1.60 1.09
CA THR A 139 -28.20 -2.45 0.25
C THR A 139 -26.73 -2.19 0.55
N TYR A 140 -25.85 -3.14 0.27
CA TYR A 140 -24.41 -2.92 0.47
C TYR A 140 -23.85 -1.80 -0.41
N ALA A 141 -24.35 -1.64 -1.63
CA ALA A 141 -23.98 -0.52 -2.48
C ALA A 141 -24.36 0.84 -1.86
N ALA A 142 -25.39 0.89 -1.01
CA ALA A 142 -25.79 2.12 -0.32
C ALA A 142 -24.74 2.63 0.67
N PHE A 143 -23.79 1.79 1.13
CA PHE A 143 -22.65 2.24 1.92
C PHE A 143 -21.71 3.17 1.14
N ALA A 144 -21.67 3.10 -0.19
CA ALA A 144 -20.75 3.91 -0.99
C ALA A 144 -20.96 5.41 -0.79
N LYS A 145 -22.19 5.85 -0.49
CA LYS A 145 -22.51 7.26 -0.21
C LYS A 145 -21.85 7.78 1.08
N ASP A 146 -21.61 6.87 2.03
CA ASP A 146 -21.09 7.18 3.36
C ASP A 146 -19.57 6.91 3.44
N PHE A 147 -18.97 6.35 2.39
CA PHE A 147 -17.52 6.20 2.25
C PHE A 147 -16.88 7.51 1.77
N THR A 148 -16.94 8.55 2.61
CA THR A 148 -16.52 9.92 2.27
C THR A 148 -15.03 10.18 2.47
N CYS A 149 -14.37 9.37 3.30
CA CYS A 149 -12.97 9.54 3.66
C CYS A 149 -12.67 10.93 4.26
N GLU A 150 -13.59 11.49 5.05
CA GLU A 150 -13.54 12.89 5.52
C GLU A 150 -12.24 13.26 6.26
N PHE A 151 -11.63 12.30 6.98
CA PHE A 151 -10.38 12.50 7.72
C PHE A 151 -9.17 11.87 7.06
N PHE A 152 -9.26 11.53 5.77
CA PHE A 152 -8.13 10.96 5.04
C PHE A 152 -7.12 12.04 4.66
N ASP A 153 -5.91 11.90 5.19
CA ASP A 153 -4.74 12.71 4.84
C ASP A 153 -3.65 11.79 4.24
N PRO A 154 -3.43 11.84 2.91
CA PRO A 154 -2.45 10.97 2.27
C PRO A 154 -1.00 11.28 2.68
N GLU A 155 -0.69 12.52 3.04
CA GLU A 155 0.63 12.97 3.47
C GLU A 155 0.93 12.46 4.87
N GLU A 156 -0.02 12.52 5.80
CA GLU A 156 0.12 11.92 7.14
C GLU A 156 0.35 10.40 7.01
N TRP A 157 -0.41 9.73 6.15
CA TRP A 157 -0.25 8.30 5.90
C TRP A 157 1.12 7.97 5.32
N ALA A 158 1.54 8.68 4.26
CA ALA A 158 2.85 8.47 3.64
C ALA A 158 3.99 8.72 4.62
N GLN A 159 3.87 9.73 5.49
CA GLN A 159 4.84 9.99 6.55
C GLN A 159 4.92 8.82 7.53
N ILE A 160 3.77 8.33 8.04
CA ILE A 160 3.72 7.17 8.95
C ILE A 160 4.33 5.93 8.28
N PHE A 161 4.04 5.69 7.00
CA PHE A 161 4.57 4.54 6.27
C PHE A 161 6.09 4.63 6.10
N GLN A 162 6.60 5.81 5.77
CA GLN A 162 8.03 6.05 5.69
C GLN A 162 8.71 5.87 7.06
N GLU A 163 8.11 6.40 8.13
CA GLU A 163 8.61 6.27 9.50
C GLU A 163 8.59 4.81 10.01
N SER A 164 7.67 3.98 9.50
CA SER A 164 7.63 2.55 9.81
C SER A 164 8.80 1.76 9.18
N GLY A 165 9.51 2.34 8.21
CA GLY A 165 10.60 1.71 7.46
C GLY A 165 10.16 0.86 6.26
N ALA A 166 8.87 0.89 5.90
CA ALA A 166 8.34 0.24 4.71
C ALA A 166 8.88 0.90 3.42
N ARG A 167 9.02 0.12 2.34
CA ARG A 167 9.54 0.55 1.04
C ARG A 167 8.75 0.00 -0.14
#